data_AF-A0AAE4M9T9-F1
#
_entry.id   AF-A0AAE4M9T9-F1
#
_cell.length_a   1.000
_cell.length_b   1.000
_cell.length_c   1.000
_cell.angle_alpha   90.00
_cell.angle_beta   90.00
_cell.angle_gamma   90.00
#
_symmetry.space_group_name_H-M   'P 1'
#
loop_
_entity.id
_entity.type
_entity.pdbx_description
1 polymer ?
#
loop_
_entity_poly.entity_id
_entity_poly.type
_entity_poly.pdbx_seq_one_letter_code
_entity_poly.pdbx_strand_id
1 'polypeptide(L)'
;MLNKAEYKENSELNMSDYELTEKNKAKIDEYLKERQEAMEARTDEEGYNAQIAKINQQSAKIGELAADDFVRSKRPNAKLLHPKDIGTSISKPGDFDMVYEVEEPPPGEIIIVEAKGGSSPLGSRKLGNMAYQQGTTEYATAITDLMAQKDKDTTEWKAARSINKALRKKIPVRYIHTTAAISDAGEVSSVNVKEFNVELGFD
;
A
#
# COMPACT_ATOMS: atom_id res chain seq x y z
N MET A 1 -17.69 3.39 16.41
CA MET A 1 -17.25 1.98 16.36
C MET A 1 -16.33 1.82 15.15
N LEU A 2 -15.16 1.20 15.31
CA LEU A 2 -14.23 0.94 14.22
C LEU A 2 -14.33 -0.55 13.83
N ASN A 3 -14.75 -0.82 12.60
CA ASN A 3 -14.68 -2.15 11.99
C ASN A 3 -13.25 -2.37 11.50
N LYS A 4 -12.59 -3.38 12.07
CA LYS A 4 -11.20 -3.73 11.76
C LYS A 4 -11.14 -4.71 10.59
N ALA A 5 -10.06 -4.65 9.83
CA ALA A 5 -9.81 -5.62 8.78
C ALA A 5 -9.38 -6.97 9.36
N GLU A 6 -9.76 -8.03 8.65
CA GLU A 6 -9.28 -9.39 8.91
C GLU A 6 -8.29 -9.80 7.82
N TYR A 7 -7.45 -10.78 8.12
CA TYR A 7 -6.47 -11.32 7.17
C TYR A 7 -6.87 -12.74 6.76
N LYS A 8 -6.60 -13.10 5.50
CA LYS A 8 -6.73 -14.49 5.05
C LYS A 8 -5.58 -15.31 5.63
N GLU A 9 -5.88 -16.41 6.30
CA GLU A 9 -4.84 -17.27 6.88
C GLU A 9 -4.02 -18.00 5.80
N ASN A 10 -4.71 -18.56 4.79
CA ASN A 10 -4.12 -19.46 3.80
C ASN A 10 -3.95 -18.78 2.42
N SER A 11 -3.29 -17.63 2.39
CA SER A 11 -2.95 -16.95 1.13
C SER A 11 -1.51 -17.26 0.68
N GLU A 12 -1.32 -17.56 -0.60
CA GLU A 12 0.00 -17.69 -1.23
C GLU A 12 0.82 -16.39 -1.25
N LEU A 13 0.16 -15.24 -1.01
CA LEU A 13 0.81 -13.93 -0.91
C LEU A 13 1.24 -13.61 0.53
N ASN A 14 0.80 -14.39 1.52
CA ASN A 14 1.29 -14.21 2.88
C ASN A 14 2.79 -14.56 2.93
N MET A 15 3.58 -13.63 3.44
CA MET A 15 5.02 -13.78 3.56
C MET A 15 5.50 -13.13 4.85
N SER A 16 6.40 -13.80 5.55
CA SER A 16 7.14 -13.23 6.68
C SER A 16 8.61 -13.14 6.28
N ASP A 17 9.26 -12.07 6.71
CA ASP A 17 10.69 -11.82 6.45
C ASP A 17 11.08 -11.93 4.97
N TYR A 18 10.28 -11.31 4.10
CA TYR A 18 10.60 -11.20 2.68
C TYR A 18 11.94 -10.50 2.50
N GLU A 19 12.85 -11.14 1.74
CA GLU A 19 14.15 -10.56 1.43
C GLU A 19 14.05 -9.61 0.24
N LEU A 20 14.33 -8.33 0.49
CA LEU A 20 14.40 -7.30 -0.55
C LEU A 20 15.52 -7.57 -1.54
N THR A 21 15.31 -7.25 -2.81
CA THR A 21 16.41 -7.25 -3.79
C THR A 21 17.47 -6.21 -3.44
N GLU A 22 18.75 -6.47 -3.76
CA GLU A 22 19.85 -5.52 -3.52
C GLU A 22 19.60 -4.15 -4.14
N LYS A 23 18.95 -4.12 -5.31
CA LYS A 23 18.57 -2.89 -5.99
C LYS A 23 17.56 -2.07 -5.18
N ASN A 24 16.58 -2.71 -4.54
CA ASN A 24 15.60 -2.00 -3.72
C ASN A 24 16.12 -1.70 -2.32
N LYS A 25 17.01 -2.53 -1.74
CA LYS A 25 17.75 -2.19 -0.52
C LYS A 25 18.48 -0.84 -0.69
N ALA A 26 19.29 -0.71 -1.73
CA ALA A 26 20.04 0.53 -2.00
C ALA A 26 19.14 1.78 -2.14
N LYS A 27 17.97 1.65 -2.77
CA LYS A 27 17.00 2.76 -2.86
C LYS A 27 16.37 3.08 -1.51
N ILE A 28 16.01 2.05 -0.75
CA ILE A 28 15.42 2.21 0.59
C ILE A 28 16.41 2.88 1.54
N ASP A 29 17.70 2.56 1.44
CA ASP A 29 18.76 3.15 2.27
C ASP A 29 18.84 4.68 2.13
N GLU A 30 18.61 5.23 0.93
CA GLU A 30 18.53 6.68 0.72
C GLU A 30 17.41 7.31 1.56
N TYR A 31 16.23 6.69 1.58
CA TYR A 31 15.09 7.16 2.37
C TYR A 31 15.25 6.93 3.87
N LEU A 32 15.91 5.83 4.28
CA LEU A 32 16.24 5.57 5.68
C LEU A 32 17.19 6.64 6.21
N LYS A 33 18.21 7.02 5.44
CA LYS A 33 19.14 8.08 5.81
C LYS A 33 18.43 9.42 6.02
N GLU A 34 17.61 9.85 5.07
CA GLU A 34 16.86 11.10 5.21
C GLU A 34 15.87 11.09 6.38
N ARG A 35 15.26 9.93 6.65
CA ARG A 35 14.38 9.72 7.79
C ARG A 35 15.15 9.83 9.10
N GLN A 36 16.35 9.25 9.17
CA GLN A 36 17.20 9.28 10.36
C GLN A 36 17.68 10.70 10.66
N GLU A 37 18.15 11.44 9.64
CA GLU A 37 18.50 12.86 9.76
C GLU A 37 17.32 13.69 10.28
N ALA A 38 16.10 13.42 9.79
CA ALA A 38 14.89 14.09 10.27
C ALA A 38 14.53 13.71 11.72
N MET A 39 14.80 12.46 12.13
CA MET A 39 14.59 12.02 13.51
C MET A 39 15.57 12.68 14.48
N GLU A 40 16.84 12.80 14.11
CA GLU A 40 17.89 13.43 14.92
C GLU A 40 17.68 14.94 15.08
N ALA A 41 17.09 15.59 14.07
CA ALA A 41 16.72 17.00 14.11
C ALA A 41 15.53 17.33 15.05
N ARG A 42 14.90 16.33 15.69
CA ARG A 42 13.82 16.52 16.67
C ARG A 42 14.38 16.85 18.05
N THR A 43 14.95 18.04 18.21
CA THR A 43 15.59 18.46 19.47
C THR A 43 14.60 18.98 20.53
N ASP A 44 13.41 19.41 20.11
CA ASP A 44 12.33 19.92 20.97
C ASP A 44 10.94 19.74 20.28
N GLU A 45 9.88 20.31 20.86
CA GLU A 45 8.51 20.23 20.33
C GLU A 45 8.34 20.96 18.99
N GLU A 46 9.09 22.05 18.77
CA GLU A 46 9.09 22.79 17.49
C GLU A 46 9.78 21.97 16.40
N GLY A 47 10.94 21.38 16.71
CA GLY A 47 11.66 20.42 15.88
C GLY A 47 10.84 19.17 15.58
N TYR A 48 10.04 18.67 16.54
CA TYR A 48 9.09 17.58 16.31
C TYR A 48 8.10 17.93 15.20
N ASN A 49 7.40 19.06 15.34
CA ASN A 49 6.37 19.48 14.39
C ASN A 49 6.96 19.80 13.01
N ALA A 50 8.19 20.31 12.96
CA ALA A 50 8.89 20.58 11.70
C ALA A 50 9.27 19.30 10.94
N GLN A 51 9.61 18.21 11.64
CA GLN A 51 10.17 17.00 11.02
C GLN A 51 9.18 15.85 10.85
N ILE A 52 8.07 15.82 11.60
CA ILE A 52 7.13 14.68 11.59
C ILE A 52 6.57 14.40 10.19
N ALA A 53 6.28 15.44 9.41
CA ALA A 53 5.81 15.29 8.04
C ALA A 53 6.86 14.60 7.15
N LYS A 54 8.13 15.01 7.25
CA LYS A 54 9.26 14.41 6.51
C LYS A 54 9.46 12.95 6.92
N ILE A 55 9.45 12.65 8.23
CA ILE A 55 9.60 11.28 8.74
C ILE A 55 8.49 10.38 8.22
N ASN A 56 7.24 10.86 8.24
CA ASN A 56 6.09 10.11 7.74
C ASN A 56 6.19 9.87 6.23
N GLN A 57 6.61 10.88 5.47
CA GLN A 57 6.81 10.76 4.02
C GLN A 57 7.87 9.72 3.68
N GLN A 58 9.04 9.77 4.34
CA GLN A 58 10.09 8.77 4.09
C GLN A 58 9.70 7.38 4.55
N SER A 59 9.00 7.27 5.69
CA SER A 59 8.47 5.98 6.15
C SER A 59 7.45 5.40 5.15
N ALA A 60 6.56 6.22 4.59
CA ALA A 60 5.63 5.77 3.56
C ALA A 60 6.37 5.27 2.32
N LYS A 61 7.38 6.03 1.85
CA LYS A 61 8.16 5.66 0.66
C LYS A 61 8.93 4.36 0.83
N ILE A 62 9.53 4.13 2.00
CA ILE A 62 10.19 2.86 2.34
C ILE A 62 9.19 1.69 2.23
N GLY A 63 7.99 1.86 2.78
CA GLY A 63 6.93 0.86 2.68
C GLY A 63 6.51 0.59 1.23
N GLU A 64 6.29 1.64 0.44
CA GLU A 64 5.89 1.54 -0.97
C GLU A 64 6.96 0.82 -1.82
N LEU A 65 8.25 1.13 -1.63
CA LEU A 65 9.33 0.47 -2.34
C LEU A 65 9.47 -1.01 -1.95
N ALA A 66 9.32 -1.33 -0.66
CA ALA A 66 9.35 -2.71 -0.21
C ALA A 66 8.18 -3.52 -0.80
N ALA A 67 7.00 -2.92 -0.88
CA ALA A 67 5.84 -3.55 -1.47
C ALA A 67 5.94 -3.74 -2.99
N ASP A 68 6.47 -2.76 -3.72
CA ASP A 68 6.73 -2.90 -5.17
C ASP A 68 7.73 -4.03 -5.45
N ASP A 69 8.79 -4.14 -4.66
CA ASP A 69 9.76 -5.25 -4.76
C ASP A 69 9.05 -6.60 -4.62
N PHE A 70 8.24 -6.73 -3.58
CA PHE A 70 7.49 -7.96 -3.30
C PHE A 70 6.52 -8.30 -4.44
N VAL A 71 5.70 -7.34 -4.89
CA VAL A 71 4.73 -7.58 -5.97
C VAL A 71 5.45 -8.02 -7.23
N ARG A 72 6.55 -7.36 -7.61
CA ARG A 72 7.33 -7.73 -8.80
C ARG A 72 8.05 -9.06 -8.65
N SER A 73 8.46 -9.44 -7.44
CA SER A 73 9.04 -10.76 -7.17
C SER A 73 8.00 -11.88 -7.35
N LYS A 74 6.76 -11.66 -6.89
CA LYS A 74 5.67 -12.64 -7.01
C LYS A 74 4.95 -12.63 -8.35
N ARG A 75 4.92 -11.48 -9.01
CA ARG A 75 4.28 -11.24 -10.31
C ARG A 75 5.19 -10.34 -11.17
N PRO A 76 6.25 -10.90 -11.80
CA PRO A 76 7.23 -10.12 -12.56
C PRO A 76 6.65 -9.32 -13.74
N ASN A 77 5.50 -9.75 -14.25
CA ASN A 77 4.73 -9.12 -15.33
C ASN A 77 3.58 -8.23 -14.82
N ALA A 78 3.51 -7.94 -13.52
CA ALA A 78 2.53 -7.01 -12.98
C ALA A 78 2.81 -5.59 -13.47
N LYS A 79 1.81 -4.99 -14.11
CA LYS A 79 1.84 -3.61 -14.55
C LYS A 79 1.23 -2.72 -13.48
N LEU A 80 1.97 -1.70 -13.06
CA LEU A 80 1.47 -0.65 -12.18
C LEU A 80 0.41 0.17 -12.91
N LEU A 81 -0.81 0.21 -12.37
CA LEU A 81 -1.92 1.04 -12.87
C LEU A 81 -2.02 2.36 -12.11
N HIS A 82 -1.77 2.32 -10.81
CA HIS A 82 -1.75 3.47 -9.91
C HIS A 82 -0.71 3.23 -8.80
N PRO A 83 0.07 4.24 -8.41
CA PRO A 83 0.16 5.58 -8.99
C PRO A 83 0.86 5.55 -10.36
N LYS A 84 1.05 6.72 -10.98
CA LYS A 84 1.79 6.81 -12.26
C LYS A 84 3.25 6.40 -12.11
N ASP A 85 3.85 6.77 -10.97
CA ASP A 85 5.24 6.49 -10.62
C ASP A 85 5.36 6.51 -9.10
N ILE A 86 5.87 5.41 -8.53
CA ILE A 86 6.04 5.26 -7.09
C ILE A 86 7.03 6.28 -6.55
N GLY A 87 8.14 6.55 -7.25
CA GLY A 87 9.20 7.44 -6.76
C GLY A 87 8.74 8.90 -6.57
N THR A 88 7.78 9.36 -7.37
CA THR A 88 7.30 10.74 -7.36
C THR A 88 5.88 10.89 -6.77
N SER A 89 5.17 9.78 -6.55
CA SER A 89 3.87 9.80 -5.90
C SER A 89 3.95 10.20 -4.43
N ILE A 90 2.88 10.81 -3.95
CA ILE A 90 2.67 11.17 -2.55
C ILE A 90 1.36 10.50 -2.16
N SER A 91 1.35 9.78 -1.03
CA SER A 91 0.14 9.17 -0.47
C SER A 91 -0.93 10.24 -0.24
N LYS A 92 -2.16 9.97 -0.67
CA LYS A 92 -3.29 10.91 -0.58
C LYS A 92 -4.50 10.22 0.05
N PRO A 93 -5.32 10.96 0.78
CA PRO A 93 -6.60 10.43 1.21
C PRO A 93 -7.49 10.14 0.00
N GLY A 94 -7.99 8.90 -0.11
CA GLY A 94 -9.04 8.56 -1.08
C GLY A 94 -8.58 7.78 -2.31
N ASP A 95 -7.35 7.29 -2.34
CA ASP A 95 -6.85 6.27 -3.25
C ASP A 95 -6.17 5.12 -2.47
N PHE A 96 -5.77 4.08 -3.20
CA PHE A 96 -4.94 3.00 -2.68
C PHE A 96 -3.47 3.34 -2.90
N ASP A 97 -2.56 2.89 -2.02
CA ASP A 97 -1.13 3.19 -2.16
C ASP A 97 -0.60 2.68 -3.52
N MET A 98 -0.93 1.45 -3.93
CA MET A 98 -0.69 0.94 -5.29
C MET A 98 -1.80 0.01 -5.80
N VAL A 99 -1.97 -0.04 -7.12
CA VAL A 99 -2.81 -1.02 -7.82
C VAL A 99 -2.07 -1.55 -9.04
N TYR A 100 -2.00 -2.87 -9.18
CA TYR A 100 -1.37 -3.57 -10.29
C TYR A 100 -2.38 -4.42 -11.07
N GLU A 101 -2.12 -4.61 -12.36
CA GLU A 101 -2.78 -5.62 -13.22
C GLU A 101 -1.73 -6.63 -13.68
N VAL A 102 -1.98 -7.91 -13.42
CA VAL A 102 -1.10 -9.03 -13.78
C VAL A 102 -1.40 -9.45 -15.21
N GLU A 103 -0.40 -9.50 -16.08
CA GLU A 103 -0.61 -9.91 -17.47
C GLU A 103 -0.85 -11.43 -17.61
N GLU A 104 -0.20 -12.27 -16.79
CA GLU A 104 -0.34 -13.74 -16.76
C GLU A 104 0.13 -14.33 -15.40
N PRO A 105 -0.41 -15.45 -14.88
CA PRO A 105 -1.82 -15.86 -14.77
C PRO A 105 -2.40 -15.79 -13.32
N PRO A 106 -3.72 -15.55 -13.17
CA PRO A 106 -4.65 -15.37 -14.29
C PRO A 106 -4.54 -13.98 -14.91
N PRO A 107 -4.53 -13.86 -16.25
CA PRO A 107 -4.49 -12.56 -16.91
C PRO A 107 -5.60 -11.62 -16.43
N GLY A 108 -5.21 -10.41 -16.06
CA GLY A 108 -6.09 -9.39 -15.52
C GLY A 108 -6.34 -9.50 -14.01
N GLU A 109 -5.66 -10.39 -13.27
CA GLU A 109 -5.65 -10.36 -11.80
C GLU A 109 -5.25 -8.96 -11.34
N ILE A 110 -5.99 -8.42 -10.37
CA ILE A 110 -5.69 -7.12 -9.77
C ILE A 110 -5.07 -7.34 -8.40
N ILE A 111 -3.98 -6.63 -8.11
CA ILE A 111 -3.37 -6.59 -6.77
C ILE A 111 -3.47 -5.15 -6.28
N ILE A 112 -4.29 -4.95 -5.25
CA ILE A 112 -4.38 -3.71 -4.49
C ILE A 112 -3.40 -3.82 -3.32
N VAL A 113 -2.69 -2.74 -3.02
CA VAL A 113 -1.66 -2.71 -1.98
C VAL A 113 -1.90 -1.54 -1.04
N GLU A 114 -1.92 -1.82 0.27
CA GLU A 114 -1.59 -0.84 1.32
C GLU A 114 -0.18 -1.08 1.79
N ALA A 115 0.66 -0.05 1.75
CA ALA A 115 2.05 -0.14 2.14
C ALA A 115 2.30 0.72 3.39
N LYS A 116 3.04 0.16 4.35
CA LYS A 116 3.40 0.83 5.59
C LYS A 116 4.89 0.63 5.85
N GLY A 117 5.61 1.73 6.06
CA GLY A 117 6.96 1.68 6.63
C GLY A 117 6.96 2.05 8.10
N GLY A 118 7.83 1.39 8.86
CA GLY A 118 7.90 1.50 10.30
C GLY A 118 6.68 0.87 10.98
N SER A 119 6.18 1.54 12.02
CA SER A 119 5.05 1.11 12.86
C SER A 119 3.75 1.84 12.55
N SER A 120 3.65 2.47 11.38
CA SER A 120 2.47 3.25 10.99
C SER A 120 1.21 2.37 10.94
N PRO A 121 0.12 2.74 11.64
CA PRO A 121 -1.09 1.93 11.65
C PRO A 121 -1.81 2.02 10.30
N LEU A 122 -2.68 1.04 10.05
CA LEU A 122 -3.66 1.12 8.97
C LEU A 122 -4.62 2.30 9.20
N GLY A 123 -4.88 3.04 8.12
CA GLY A 123 -5.86 4.11 8.10
C GLY A 123 -7.29 3.58 8.24
N SER A 124 -8.23 4.50 8.43
CA SER A 124 -9.66 4.19 8.40
C SER A 124 -10.46 5.32 7.78
N ARG A 125 -11.66 5.01 7.30
CA ARG A 125 -12.60 5.97 6.75
C ARG A 125 -13.95 5.84 7.43
N LYS A 126 -14.56 7.00 7.74
CA LYS A 126 -15.93 7.06 8.23
C LYS A 126 -16.92 6.98 7.06
N LEU A 127 -17.84 6.02 7.12
CA LEU A 127 -18.95 5.82 6.19
C LEU A 127 -20.25 5.84 7.00
N GLY A 128 -21.03 6.92 6.86
CA GLY A 128 -22.17 7.17 7.74
C GLY A 128 -21.75 7.27 9.22
N ASN A 129 -22.31 6.42 10.06
CA ASN A 129 -22.03 6.39 11.50
C ASN A 129 -20.91 5.41 11.90
N MET A 130 -20.37 4.65 10.95
CA MET A 130 -19.35 3.62 11.20
C MET A 130 -18.00 4.06 10.63
N ALA A 131 -16.90 3.59 11.23
CA ALA A 131 -15.56 3.73 10.66
C ALA A 131 -15.06 2.36 10.22
N TYR A 132 -14.44 2.30 9.04
CA TYR A 132 -13.95 1.07 8.43
C TYR A 132 -12.45 1.21 8.17
N GLN A 133 -11.68 0.23 8.65
CA GLN A 133 -10.23 0.20 8.47
C GLN A 133 -9.86 -0.17 7.02
N GLN A 134 -8.71 0.31 6.55
CA GLN A 134 -8.05 -0.22 5.37
C GLN A 134 -7.98 -1.76 5.44
N GLY A 135 -8.30 -2.43 4.34
CA GLY A 135 -8.40 -3.89 4.30
C GLY A 135 -9.78 -4.46 4.67
N THR A 136 -10.80 -3.63 4.88
CA THR A 136 -12.21 -4.08 4.94
C THR A 136 -12.88 -3.94 3.57
N THR A 137 -13.92 -4.73 3.32
CA THR A 137 -14.71 -4.66 2.08
C THR A 137 -15.31 -3.27 1.88
N GLU A 138 -15.93 -2.68 2.89
CA GLU A 138 -16.58 -1.37 2.80
C GLU A 138 -15.57 -0.24 2.52
N TYR A 139 -14.38 -0.33 3.13
CA TYR A 139 -13.30 0.60 2.81
C TYR A 139 -12.87 0.47 1.36
N ALA A 140 -12.58 -0.75 0.90
CA ALA A 140 -12.10 -1.01 -0.46
C ALA A 140 -13.13 -0.59 -1.52
N THR A 141 -14.42 -0.87 -1.29
CA THR A 141 -15.52 -0.40 -2.15
C THR A 141 -15.58 1.12 -2.20
N ALA A 142 -15.59 1.78 -1.03
CA ALA A 142 -15.68 3.25 -0.98
C ALA A 142 -14.48 3.96 -1.63
N ILE A 143 -13.27 3.39 -1.53
CA ILE A 143 -12.09 3.94 -2.21
C ILE A 143 -12.17 3.70 -3.72
N THR A 144 -12.57 2.50 -4.16
CA THR A 144 -12.79 2.20 -5.58
C THR A 144 -13.78 3.17 -6.21
N ASP A 145 -14.89 3.46 -5.52
CA ASP A 145 -15.91 4.43 -5.97
C ASP A 145 -15.37 5.85 -6.07
N LEU A 146 -14.57 6.30 -5.10
CA LEU A 146 -13.94 7.62 -5.17
C LEU A 146 -12.93 7.73 -6.31
N MET A 147 -12.13 6.69 -6.52
CA MET A 147 -11.19 6.63 -7.64
C MET A 147 -11.93 6.64 -8.98
N ALA A 148 -13.10 5.99 -9.07
CA ALA A 148 -13.95 6.00 -10.27
C ALA A 148 -14.60 7.38 -10.56
N GLN A 149 -14.73 8.25 -9.55
CA GLN A 149 -15.24 9.62 -9.71
C GLN A 149 -14.17 10.62 -10.16
N LYS A 150 -12.89 10.21 -10.24
CA LYS A 150 -11.82 11.07 -10.76
C LYS A 150 -11.96 11.26 -12.26
N ASP A 151 -11.29 12.31 -12.76
CA ASP A 151 -11.26 12.61 -14.18
C ASP A 151 -10.81 11.40 -15.00
N LYS A 152 -11.46 11.22 -16.15
CA LYS A 152 -11.11 10.18 -17.10
C LYS A 152 -9.62 10.29 -17.44
N ASP A 153 -8.98 9.14 -17.60
CA ASP A 153 -7.55 8.98 -17.90
C ASP A 153 -6.56 9.25 -16.76
N THR A 154 -7.02 9.67 -15.58
CA THR A 154 -6.20 9.59 -14.34
C THR A 154 -5.86 8.14 -14.00
N THR A 155 -4.79 7.94 -13.24
CA THR A 155 -4.39 6.58 -12.80
C THR A 155 -5.41 5.96 -11.87
N GLU A 156 -6.03 6.78 -11.04
CA GLU A 156 -7.09 6.45 -10.10
C GLU A 156 -8.30 5.90 -10.86
N TRP A 157 -8.79 6.65 -11.84
CA TRP A 157 -9.90 6.22 -12.68
C TRP A 157 -9.59 4.93 -13.45
N LYS A 158 -8.37 4.81 -13.99
CA LYS A 158 -7.93 3.60 -14.70
C LYS A 158 -7.88 2.38 -13.78
N ALA A 159 -7.31 2.52 -12.58
CA ALA A 159 -7.26 1.47 -11.58
C ALA A 159 -8.67 1.03 -11.14
N ALA A 160 -9.56 1.98 -10.81
CA ALA A 160 -10.94 1.67 -10.45
C ALA A 160 -11.69 0.95 -11.58
N ARG A 161 -11.48 1.36 -12.84
CA ARG A 161 -12.06 0.68 -14.00
C ARG A 161 -11.53 -0.74 -14.17
N SER A 162 -10.24 -0.98 -13.94
CA SER A 162 -9.64 -2.32 -13.99
C SER A 162 -10.13 -3.21 -12.85
N ILE A 163 -10.24 -2.70 -11.62
CA ILE A 163 -10.86 -3.39 -10.47
C ILE A 163 -12.27 -3.82 -10.85
N ASN A 164 -13.14 -2.88 -11.23
CA ASN A 164 -14.53 -3.18 -11.58
C ASN A 164 -14.67 -4.17 -12.76
N LYS A 165 -13.76 -4.09 -13.74
CA LYS A 165 -13.70 -5.05 -14.85
C LYS A 165 -13.34 -6.45 -14.37
N ALA A 166 -12.36 -6.59 -13.49
CA ALA A 166 -11.96 -7.87 -12.91
C ALA A 166 -13.10 -8.50 -12.11
N LEU A 167 -13.75 -7.73 -11.24
CA LEU A 167 -14.91 -8.16 -10.45
C LEU A 167 -16.04 -8.69 -11.33
N ARG A 168 -16.45 -7.93 -12.35
CA ARG A 168 -17.50 -8.35 -13.30
C ARG A 168 -17.15 -9.63 -14.05
N LYS A 169 -15.86 -9.82 -14.37
CA LYS A 169 -15.37 -11.01 -15.06
C LYS A 169 -15.04 -12.17 -14.12
N LYS A 170 -15.24 -12.01 -12.81
CA LYS A 170 -14.86 -12.98 -11.78
C LYS A 170 -13.37 -13.33 -11.84
N ILE A 171 -12.54 -12.34 -12.21
CA ILE A 171 -11.08 -12.43 -12.16
C ILE A 171 -10.64 -12.02 -10.75
N PRO A 172 -9.63 -12.69 -10.14
CA PRO A 172 -9.19 -12.36 -8.79
C PRO A 172 -8.80 -10.90 -8.60
N VAL A 173 -9.29 -10.31 -7.50
CA VAL A 173 -8.82 -9.04 -6.95
C VAL A 173 -8.26 -9.33 -5.57
N ARG A 174 -6.94 -9.26 -5.42
CA ARG A 174 -6.21 -9.49 -4.18
C ARG A 174 -5.96 -8.14 -3.51
N TYR A 175 -6.07 -8.08 -2.19
CA TYR A 175 -5.78 -6.86 -1.43
C TYR A 175 -4.77 -7.19 -0.34
N ILE A 176 -3.54 -6.69 -0.48
CA ILE A 176 -2.45 -7.00 0.43
C ILE A 176 -2.05 -5.79 1.27
N HIS A 177 -1.57 -6.09 2.47
CA HIS A 177 -0.90 -5.17 3.37
C HIS A 177 0.57 -5.55 3.45
N THR A 178 1.44 -4.62 3.11
CA THR A 178 2.89 -4.77 3.28
C THR A 178 3.37 -3.88 4.41
N THR A 179 4.14 -4.44 5.33
CA THR A 179 4.81 -3.73 6.42
C THR A 179 6.33 -3.89 6.31
N ALA A 180 7.04 -2.79 6.08
CA ALA A 180 8.49 -2.73 6.18
C ALA A 180 8.88 -2.17 7.56
N ALA A 181 9.13 -3.05 8.52
CA ALA A 181 9.46 -2.65 9.89
C ALA A 181 10.85 -2.02 9.95
N ILE A 182 10.96 -0.84 10.58
CA ILE A 182 12.22 -0.11 10.74
C ILE A 182 12.69 -0.27 12.19
N SER A 183 13.92 -0.73 12.38
CA SER A 183 14.54 -0.91 13.70
C SER A 183 14.91 0.43 14.33
N ASP A 184 15.24 0.40 15.63
CA ASP A 184 15.79 1.57 16.33
C ASP A 184 17.14 2.03 15.76
N ALA A 185 17.87 1.14 15.08
CA ALA A 185 19.11 1.46 14.36
C ALA A 185 18.85 2.20 13.03
N GLY A 186 17.59 2.38 12.63
CA GLY A 186 17.23 3.07 11.39
C GLY A 186 17.35 2.19 10.15
N GLU A 187 17.28 0.86 10.30
CA GLU A 187 17.38 -0.11 9.21
C GLU A 187 16.05 -0.86 8.99
N VAL A 188 15.77 -1.34 7.79
CA VAL A 188 14.64 -2.27 7.58
C VAL A 188 14.98 -3.61 8.23
N SER A 189 14.25 -3.96 9.27
CA SER A 189 14.43 -5.19 10.06
C SER A 189 13.67 -6.39 9.50
N SER A 190 12.51 -6.17 8.89
CA SER A 190 11.69 -7.21 8.25
C SER A 190 10.71 -6.60 7.27
N VAL A 191 10.36 -7.37 6.24
CA VAL A 191 9.26 -7.05 5.34
C VAL A 191 8.23 -8.17 5.44
N ASN A 192 7.03 -7.83 5.90
CA ASN A 192 5.93 -8.76 6.10
C ASN A 192 4.78 -8.40 5.17
N VAL A 193 4.18 -9.41 4.55
CA VAL A 193 3.03 -9.24 3.66
C VAL A 193 1.91 -10.14 4.11
N LYS A 194 0.70 -9.58 4.22
CA LYS A 194 -0.52 -10.34 4.50
C LYS A 194 -1.63 -9.92 3.55
N GLU A 195 -2.42 -10.87 3.07
CA GLU A 195 -3.62 -10.58 2.31
C GLU A 195 -4.81 -10.35 3.25
N PHE A 196 -5.57 -9.30 3.00
CA PHE A 196 -6.82 -9.03 3.69
C PHE A 196 -7.92 -9.99 3.25
N ASN A 197 -8.80 -10.33 4.19
CA ASN A 197 -10.02 -11.08 3.92
C ASN A 197 -11.11 -10.13 3.42
N VAL A 198 -11.03 -9.81 2.14
CA VAL A 198 -11.95 -8.88 1.47
C VAL A 198 -12.69 -9.60 0.35
N GLU A 199 -14.00 -9.37 0.31
CA GLU A 199 -14.91 -9.84 -0.71
C GLU A 199 -15.42 -8.64 -1.51
N LEU A 200 -14.65 -8.22 -2.52
CA LEU A 200 -15.12 -7.23 -3.48
C LEU A 200 -16.03 -7.92 -4.50
N GLY A 201 -17.23 -7.38 -4.74
CA GLY A 201 -18.20 -7.96 -5.65
C GLY A 201 -19.55 -7.28 -5.58
N PHE A 202 -20.40 -7.53 -6.58
CA PHE A 202 -21.82 -7.17 -6.52
C PHE A 202 -22.58 -8.37 -5.98
N ASP A 203 -23.42 -8.16 -4.97
CA ASP A 203 -24.51 -9.08 -4.60
C ASP A 203 -25.48 -9.28 -5.78
#